data_AF-A0A257Q2Y8-F1
#
_entry.id   AF-A0A257Q2Y8-F1
#
_cell.length_a   1.000
_cell.length_b   1.000
_cell.length_c   1.000
_cell.angle_alpha   90.00
_cell.angle_beta   90.00
_cell.angle_gamma   90.00
#
_symmetry.space_group_name_H-M   'P 1'
#
loop_
_entity.id
_entity.type
_entity.pdbx_description
1 polymer ?
#
loop_
_entity_poly.entity_id
_entity_poly.type
_entity_poly.pdbx_seq_one_letter_code
_entity_poly.pdbx_strand_id
1 'polypeptide(L)'
;MSLLRSTAVIGSMTMISRVLGFVRDMLMARVFGASPATDAFFVVFKIPNFLRRLFAEGAFAQAFVPVLSEYREKNTRAELKDFIDHMFGTLAAVLIVVVGLGISAAP
;
A
#
# COMPACT_ATOMS: atom_id res chain seq x y z
N MET A 1 20.23 9.63 -20.64
CA MET A 1 20.50 10.21 -19.29
C MET A 1 19.30 10.20 -18.34
N SER A 2 18.05 10.01 -18.78
CA SER A 2 16.88 10.03 -17.88
C SER A 2 16.83 8.84 -16.90
N LEU A 3 17.21 7.64 -17.33
CA LEU A 3 17.14 6.43 -16.50
C LEU A 3 18.03 6.49 -15.25
N LEU A 4 19.29 6.90 -15.38
CA LEU A 4 20.21 7.06 -14.24
C LEU A 4 19.66 8.07 -13.21
N ARG A 5 19.09 9.18 -13.69
CA ARG A 5 18.48 10.19 -12.83
C ARG A 5 17.23 9.66 -12.14
N SER A 6 16.34 8.97 -12.86
CA SER A 6 15.13 8.37 -12.29
C SER A 6 15.44 7.29 -11.27
N THR A 7 16.41 6.40 -11.54
CA THR A 7 16.86 5.38 -10.59
C THR A 7 17.49 5.99 -9.36
N ALA A 8 18.32 7.03 -9.51
CA ALA A 8 18.91 7.74 -8.38
C ALA A 8 17.86 8.42 -7.49
N VAL A 9 16.82 9.03 -8.09
CA VAL A 9 15.71 9.65 -7.35
C VAL A 9 14.90 8.59 -6.59
N ILE A 10 14.47 7.51 -7.25
CA ILE A 10 13.70 6.45 -6.60
C ILE A 10 14.52 5.76 -5.49
N GLY A 11 15.80 5.48 -5.77
CA GLY A 11 16.71 4.85 -4.81
C GLY A 11 16.93 5.72 -3.57
N SER A 12 17.18 7.02 -3.74
CA SER A 12 17.35 7.96 -2.62
C SER A 12 16.07 8.12 -1.80
N MET A 13 14.90 8.25 -2.45
CA MET A 13 13.61 8.30 -1.73
C MET A 13 13.35 7.00 -0.95
N THR A 14 13.70 5.85 -1.51
CA THR A 14 13.57 4.55 -0.82
C THR A 14 14.50 4.46 0.38
N MET A 15 15.74 4.93 0.25
CA MET A 15 16.72 4.94 1.34
C MET A 15 16.26 5.83 2.50
N ILE A 16 15.80 7.05 2.19
CA ILE A 16 15.27 7.99 3.18
C ILE A 16 14.08 7.36 3.92
N SER A 17 13.15 6.73 3.19
CA SER A 17 12.00 6.06 3.79
C SER A 17 12.43 4.93 4.76
N ARG A 18 13.45 4.15 4.41
CA ARG A 18 13.99 3.09 5.28
C ARG A 18 14.67 3.64 6.53
N VAL A 19 15.46 4.70 6.39
CA VAL A 19 16.12 5.35 7.54
C VAL A 19 15.07 5.92 8.49
N LEU A 20 14.03 6.60 7.98
CA LEU A 20 12.94 7.11 8.81
C LEU A 20 12.17 5.98 9.51
N GLY A 21 11.93 4.87 8.81
CA GLY A 21 11.33 3.68 9.40
C GLY A 21 12.17 3.09 10.54
N PHE A 22 13.49 3.01 10.35
CA PHE A 22 14.42 2.56 11.39
C PHE A 22 14.44 3.51 12.60
N VAL A 23 14.45 4.82 12.38
CA VAL A 23 14.39 5.81 13.46
C VAL A 23 13.10 5.66 14.26
N ARG A 24 11.96 5.47 13.59
CA ARG A 24 10.69 5.18 14.27
C ARG A 24 10.79 3.93 15.13
N ASP A 25 11.38 2.84 14.61
CA ASP A 25 11.51 1.58 15.35
C ASP A 25 12.44 1.73 16.57
N MET A 26 13.53 2.49 16.42
CA MET A 26 14.43 2.83 17.52
C MET A 26 13.75 3.67 18.61
N LEU A 27 12.94 4.67 18.21
CA LEU A 27 12.16 5.49 19.15
C LEU A 27 11.10 4.64 19.87
N MET A 28 10.40 3.77 19.15
CA MET A 28 9.45 2.82 19.74
C MET A 28 10.14 1.94 20.79
N ALA A 29 11.29 1.35 20.45
CA ALA A 29 12.05 0.51 21.38
C ALA A 29 12.56 1.28 22.60
N ARG A 30 12.96 2.55 22.44
CA ARG A 30 13.49 3.37 23.54
C ARG A 30 12.40 3.93 24.46
N VAL A 31 11.26 4.32 23.91
CA VAL A 31 10.17 4.98 24.66
C VAL A 31 9.24 3.94 25.29
N PHE A 32 8.90 2.88 24.56
CA PHE A 32 7.93 1.87 25.02
C PHE A 32 8.58 0.57 25.50
N GLY A 33 9.83 0.29 25.12
CA GLY A 33 10.52 -0.96 25.50
C GLY A 33 9.83 -2.22 24.95
N ALA A 34 10.18 -3.38 25.51
CA ALA A 34 9.45 -4.62 25.27
C ALA A 34 8.15 -4.59 26.08
N SER A 35 7.09 -4.06 25.48
CA SER A 35 5.76 -3.95 26.09
C SER A 35 4.68 -4.50 25.16
N PRO A 36 3.52 -4.94 25.71
CA PRO A 36 2.39 -5.37 24.91
C PRO A 36 1.90 -4.30 23.92
N ALA A 37 2.06 -3.02 24.25
CA ALA A 37 1.71 -1.90 23.36
C ALA A 37 2.65 -1.81 22.15
N THR A 38 3.95 -2.08 22.34
CA THR A 38 4.94 -2.12 21.25
C THR A 38 4.64 -3.29 20.29
N ASP A 39 4.31 -4.47 20.82
CA ASP A 39 3.95 -5.64 20.02
C ASP A 39 2.67 -5.41 19.23
N ALA A 40 1.64 -4.83 19.87
CA ALA A 40 0.39 -4.45 19.19
C ALA A 40 0.65 -3.44 18.07
N PHE A 41 1.50 -2.44 18.29
CA PHE A 41 1.88 -1.48 17.26
C PHE A 41 2.53 -2.17 16.06
N PHE A 42 3.49 -3.08 16.28
CA PHE A 42 4.15 -3.80 15.19
C PHE A 42 3.19 -4.71 14.42
N VAL A 43 2.26 -5.39 15.10
CA VAL A 43 1.24 -6.22 14.45
C VAL A 43 0.31 -5.36 13.60
N VAL A 44 -0.20 -4.26 14.15
CA VAL A 44 -1.07 -3.34 13.40
C VAL A 44 -0.34 -2.73 12.21
N PHE A 45 0.95 -2.38 12.35
CA PHE A 45 1.73 -1.81 11.26
C PHE A 45 2.00 -2.78 10.09
N LYS A 46 1.83 -4.10 10.31
CA LYS A 46 1.90 -5.09 9.22
C LYS A 46 0.70 -5.01 8.29
N ILE A 47 -0.49 -4.63 8.77
CA ILE A 47 -1.71 -4.55 7.96
C ILE A 47 -1.55 -3.54 6.80
N PRO A 48 -1.25 -2.25 7.04
CA PRO A 48 -1.09 -1.28 5.95
C PRO A 48 0.12 -1.61 5.08
N ASN A 49 1.20 -2.17 5.65
CA ASN A 49 2.35 -2.61 4.85
C ASN A 49 2.02 -3.77 3.93
N PHE A 50 1.22 -4.72 4.38
CA PHE A 50 0.77 -5.84 3.56
C PHE A 50 -0.09 -5.34 2.41
N LEU A 51 -1.03 -4.42 2.67
CA LEU A 51 -1.84 -3.77 1.63
C LEU A 51 -0.96 -3.01 0.62
N ARG A 52 0.01 -2.21 1.11
CA ARG A 52 0.97 -1.50 0.25
C ARG A 52 1.75 -2.48 -0.64
N ARG A 53 2.19 -3.60 -0.08
CA ARG A 53 2.94 -4.62 -0.83
C ARG A 53 2.06 -5.36 -1.84
N LEU A 54 0.78 -5.58 -1.54
CA LEU A 54 -0.17 -6.26 -2.42
C LEU A 54 -0.62 -5.35 -3.58
N PHE A 55 -0.97 -4.10 -3.28
CA PHE A 55 -1.64 -3.19 -4.22
C PHE A 55 -0.70 -2.15 -4.86
N ALA A 56 0.32 -1.65 -4.16
CA ALA A 56 1.16 -0.57 -4.67
C ALA A 56 2.51 -1.05 -5.23
N GLU A 57 3.08 -2.12 -4.66
CA GLU A 57 4.36 -2.68 -5.11
C GLU A 57 4.21 -4.04 -5.83
N GLY A 58 3.07 -4.71 -5.66
CA GLY A 58 2.85 -6.08 -6.10
C GLY A 58 2.37 -6.21 -7.55
N ALA A 59 1.99 -7.44 -7.91
CA ALA A 59 1.47 -7.79 -9.23
C ALA A 59 0.27 -6.92 -9.66
N PHE A 60 -0.50 -6.42 -8.70
CA PHE A 60 -1.64 -5.53 -8.98
C PHE A 60 -1.20 -4.25 -9.68
N ALA A 61 -0.22 -3.49 -9.15
CA ALA A 61 0.22 -2.24 -9.78
C ALA A 61 0.81 -2.48 -11.18
N GLN A 62 1.55 -3.57 -11.35
CA GLN A 62 2.15 -3.95 -12.63
C GLN A 62 1.11 -4.32 -13.69
N ALA A 63 0.01 -4.98 -13.30
CA ALA A 63 -1.08 -5.33 -14.22
C ALA A 63 -2.08 -4.17 -14.41
N PHE A 64 -2.31 -3.37 -13.38
CA PHE A 64 -3.30 -2.30 -13.36
C PHE A 64 -2.88 -1.10 -14.19
N VAL A 65 -1.64 -0.62 -14.05
CA VAL A 65 -1.19 0.60 -14.74
C VAL A 65 -1.28 0.49 -16.28
N PRO A 66 -0.87 -0.64 -16.91
CA PRO A 66 -1.05 -0.84 -18.34
C PRO A 66 -2.52 -0.87 -18.75
N VAL A 67 -3.37 -1.61 -18.03
CA VAL A 67 -4.81 -1.73 -18.34
C VAL A 67 -5.53 -0.39 -18.22
N LEU A 68 -5.22 0.37 -17.16
CA LEU A 68 -5.77 1.72 -16.98
C LEU A 68 -5.33 2.67 -18.11
N SER A 69 -4.06 2.58 -18.53
CA SER A 69 -3.52 3.41 -19.62
C SER A 69 -4.19 3.06 -20.95
N GLU A 70 -4.40 1.77 -21.22
CA GLU A 70 -5.13 1.30 -22.40
C GLU A 70 -6.59 1.79 -22.41
N TYR A 71 -7.30 1.68 -21.29
CA TYR A 71 -8.66 2.21 -21.17
C TYR A 71 -8.73 3.72 -21.36
N ARG A 72 -7.70 4.45 -20.90
CA ARG A 72 -7.66 5.91 -21.05
C ARG A 72 -7.39 6.35 -22.50
N GLU A 73 -6.67 5.55 -23.28
CA GLU A 73 -6.33 5.86 -24.67
C GLU A 73 -7.39 5.39 -25.67
N LYS A 74 -8.00 4.22 -25.45
CA LYS A 74 -8.90 3.59 -26.42
C LYS A 74 -10.39 3.83 -26.16
N ASN A 75 -10.78 4.12 -24.92
CA ASN A 75 -12.19 4.20 -24.55
C ASN A 75 -12.62 5.64 -24.20
N THR A 76 -13.94 5.83 -24.17
CA THR A 76 -14.53 7.12 -23.78
C THR A 76 -14.33 7.38 -22.28
N ARG A 77 -14.41 8.66 -21.88
CA ARG A 77 -14.32 9.02 -20.46
C ARG A 77 -15.39 8.36 -19.60
N ALA A 78 -16.56 8.05 -20.18
CA ALA A 78 -17.64 7.37 -19.48
C ALA A 78 -17.27 5.91 -19.16
N GLU A 79 -16.74 5.17 -20.13
CA GLU A 79 -16.29 3.78 -19.95
C GLU A 79 -15.09 3.68 -18.99
N LEU A 80 -14.16 4.64 -19.06
CA LEU A 80 -13.05 4.73 -18.10
C LEU A 80 -13.58 4.93 -16.67
N LYS A 81 -14.55 5.84 -16.49
CA LYS A 81 -15.16 6.10 -15.19
C LYS A 81 -15.89 4.85 -14.68
N ASP A 82 -16.66 4.19 -15.53
CA ASP A 82 -17.41 2.98 -15.17
C ASP A 82 -16.47 1.83 -14.76
N PHE A 83 -15.37 1.63 -15.49
CA PHE A 83 -14.33 0.67 -15.13
C PHE A 83 -13.69 0.97 -13.77
N ILE A 84 -13.32 2.24 -13.53
CA ILE A 84 -12.75 2.67 -12.26
C ILE A 84 -13.76 2.44 -11.13
N ASP A 85 -15.02 2.84 -11.31
CA ASP A 85 -16.06 2.72 -10.30
C ASP A 85 -16.33 1.25 -9.93
N HIS A 86 -16.44 0.35 -10.92
CA HIS A 86 -16.62 -1.08 -10.67
C HIS A 86 -15.43 -1.70 -9.95
N MET A 87 -14.21 -1.36 -10.36
CA MET A 87 -12.99 -1.89 -9.76
C MET A 87 -12.82 -1.40 -8.32
N PHE A 88 -12.97 -0.10 -8.07
CA PHE A 88 -12.91 0.46 -6.71
C PHE A 88 -14.03 -0.07 -5.84
N GLY A 89 -15.26 -0.16 -6.36
CA GLY A 89 -16.41 -0.70 -5.64
C GLY A 89 -16.18 -2.16 -5.21
N THR A 90 -15.64 -2.99 -6.11
CA THR A 90 -15.33 -4.39 -5.80
C THR A 90 -14.22 -4.50 -4.76
N LEU A 91 -13.12 -3.75 -4.90
CA LEU A 91 -12.03 -3.75 -3.94
C LEU A 91 -12.48 -3.25 -2.57
N ALA A 92 -13.28 -2.18 -2.53
CA ALA A 92 -13.84 -1.65 -1.28
C ALA A 92 -14.78 -2.64 -0.61
N ALA A 93 -15.66 -3.30 -1.37
CA ALA A 93 -16.58 -4.30 -0.84
C ALA A 93 -15.81 -5.49 -0.24
N VAL A 94 -14.81 -6.02 -0.96
CA VAL A 94 -13.95 -7.10 -0.44
C VAL A 94 -13.21 -6.65 0.81
N LEU A 95 -12.65 -5.43 0.81
CA LEU A 95 -11.94 -4.89 1.97
C LEU A 95 -12.86 -4.77 3.19
N ILE A 96 -14.08 -4.27 3.02
CA ILE A 96 -15.07 -4.14 4.10
C ILE A 96 -15.40 -5.52 4.67
N VAL A 97 -15.61 -6.53 3.83
CA VAL A 97 -15.87 -7.90 4.28
C VAL A 97 -14.69 -8.45 5.07
N VAL A 98 -13.47 -8.31 4.55
CA VAL A 98 -12.26 -8.81 5.22
C VAL A 98 -12.04 -8.11 6.57
N VAL A 99 -12.20 -6.79 6.62
CA VAL A 99 -12.06 -6.01 7.86
C VAL A 99 -13.17 -6.37 8.84
N GLY A 100 -14.42 -6.48 8.38
CA GLY A 100 -15.56 -6.88 9.22
C GLY A 100 -15.36 -8.26 9.85
N LEU A 101 -14.89 -9.24 9.06
CA LEU A 101 -14.52 -10.56 9.55
C LEU A 101 -13.39 -10.48 10.57
N GLY A 102 -12.34 -9.71 10.28
CA GLY A 102 -11.22 -9.50 11.21
C GLY A 102 -11.64 -8.90 12.55
N ILE A 103 -12.56 -7.92 12.55
CA ILE A 103 -13.09 -7.32 13.77
C ILE A 103 -13.95 -8.34 14.54
N SER A 104 -14.84 -9.06 13.86
CA SER A 104 -15.72 -10.04 14.51
C SER A 104 -14.97 -11.25 15.10
N ALA A 105 -13.81 -11.58 14.56
CA ALA A 105 -12.95 -12.65 15.07
C ALA A 105 -11.93 -12.17 16.12
N ALA A 106 -11.87 -10.86 16.41
CA ALA A 106 -10.96 -10.32 17.41
C ALA A 106 -11.45 -10.67 18.84
N PRO A 107 -10.57 -11.17 19.73
CA PRO A 107 -10.90 -11.50 21.11
C PRO A 107 -11.08 -10.25 22.01
#